data_AF-B7PZX1-F1
#
_entry.id   AF-B7PZX1-F1
#
_cell.length_a   1.000
_cell.length_b   1.000
_cell.length_c   1.000
_cell.angle_alpha   90.00
_cell.angle_beta   90.00
_cell.angle_gamma   90.00
#
_symmetry.space_group_name_H-M   'P 1'
#
loop_
_entity.id
_entity.type
_entity.pdbx_description
1 polymer ?
#
loop_
_entity_poly.entity_id
_entity_poly.type
_entity_poly.pdbx_seq_one_letter_code
_entity_poly.pdbx_strand_id
1 'polypeptide(L)'
;MILSALSSGGRLATIVFLHGDPRAKPYKIGDLASALDAADILNRTRQGRPLPWTKTLRCYYYRDQWELFDLDQDPREAVNLAKDPVHSAVLEALQTQLLKWQQITHDPWMCAPDGVLQDSGLYKEHPHCFPLLNGL
;
A
#
# COMPACT_ATOMS: atom_id res chain seq x y z
N MET A 1 3.82 0.97 5.65
CA MET A 1 3.59 0.50 7.04
C MET A 1 2.55 -0.60 6.99
N ILE A 2 2.73 -1.69 7.75
CA ILE A 2 1.72 -2.76 7.87
C ILE A 2 0.91 -2.49 9.13
N LEU A 3 -0.39 -2.29 9.00
CA LEU A 3 -1.30 -2.21 10.13
C LEU A 3 -2.16 -3.48 10.16
N SER A 4 -2.16 -4.14 11.30
CA SER A 4 -2.96 -5.34 11.53
C SER A 4 -4.23 -4.94 12.28
N ALA A 5 -5.40 -5.31 11.75
CA ALA A 5 -6.64 -5.30 12.52
C ALA A 5 -6.96 -6.72 12.95
N LEU A 6 -7.33 -6.84 14.22
CA LEU A 6 -8.01 -8.01 14.74
C LEU A 6 -9.50 -7.76 14.57
N SER A 7 -10.05 -8.13 13.41
CA SER A 7 -11.49 -8.34 13.31
C SER A 7 -11.83 -9.65 14.01
N SER A 8 -12.99 -9.74 14.64
CA SER A 8 -13.44 -10.87 15.46
C SER A 8 -13.32 -12.21 14.71
N GLY A 9 -12.18 -12.89 14.87
CA GLY A 9 -11.93 -14.22 14.32
C GLY A 9 -10.64 -14.41 13.50
N GLY A 10 -9.96 -13.34 13.04
CA GLY A 10 -8.75 -13.49 12.21
C GLY A 10 -7.84 -12.26 12.16
N ARG A 11 -6.57 -12.49 11.81
CA ARG A 11 -5.53 -11.46 11.58
C ARG A 11 -5.59 -10.97 10.15
N LEU A 12 -6.23 -9.84 9.94
CA LEU A 12 -6.19 -9.13 8.66
C LEU A 12 -5.10 -8.06 8.72
N ALA A 13 -4.28 -7.99 7.68
CA ALA A 13 -3.27 -6.95 7.51
C ALA A 13 -3.66 -6.07 6.33
N THR A 14 -3.67 -4.76 6.56
CA THR A 14 -3.71 -3.77 5.49
C THR A 14 -2.31 -3.22 5.28
N ILE A 15 -1.90 -3.21 4.02
CA ILE A 15 -0.66 -2.57 3.59
C ILE A 15 -1.05 -1.39 2.70
N VAL A 16 -0.52 -0.24 3.08
CA VAL A 16 -0.64 0.99 2.28
C VAL A 16 0.69 1.30 1.66
N PHE A 17 0.68 1.44 0.34
CA PHE A 17 1.82 1.96 -0.39
C PHE A 17 1.63 3.45 -0.60
N LEU A 18 2.43 4.24 0.10
CA LEU A 18 2.41 5.72 0.05
C LEU A 18 2.92 6.30 -1.27
N HIS A 19 3.31 5.45 -2.22
CA HIS A 19 3.93 5.90 -3.47
C HIS A 19 2.84 5.86 -4.53
N GLY A 20 2.52 7.03 -5.08
CA GLY A 20 1.36 7.30 -5.92
C GLY A 20 1.19 6.37 -7.12
N ASP A 21 0.07 6.56 -7.83
CA ASP A 21 -0.44 5.66 -8.87
C ASP A 21 0.67 4.92 -9.63
N PRO A 22 0.82 3.61 -9.43
CA PRO A 22 1.89 2.87 -10.05
C PRO A 22 1.68 2.71 -11.57
N ARG A 23 0.53 3.11 -12.12
CA ARG A 23 0.35 3.32 -13.56
C ARG A 23 1.19 4.49 -14.08
N ALA A 24 1.45 5.50 -13.25
CA ALA A 24 2.27 6.67 -13.60
C ALA A 24 3.76 6.46 -13.29
N LYS A 25 4.09 5.73 -12.20
CA LYS A 25 5.48 5.40 -11.84
C LYS A 25 5.60 3.99 -11.24
N PRO A 26 6.05 2.98 -11.99
CA PRO A 26 6.19 1.62 -11.47
C PRO A 26 7.28 1.55 -10.39
N TYR A 27 7.09 0.69 -9.39
CA TYR A 27 8.08 0.45 -8.34
C TYR A 27 9.41 -0.05 -8.92
N LYS A 28 10.56 0.42 -8.43
CA LYS A 28 11.84 -0.04 -8.95
C LYS A 28 12.21 -1.36 -8.29
N ILE A 29 12.80 -2.27 -9.07
CA ILE A 29 13.28 -3.56 -8.54
C ILE A 29 14.52 -3.40 -7.64
N GLY A 30 15.28 -2.32 -7.83
CA GLY A 30 16.45 -1.98 -7.01
C GLY A 30 16.11 -1.66 -5.56
N ASP A 31 14.85 -1.32 -5.25
CA ASP A 31 14.41 -1.00 -3.88
C ASP A 31 14.27 -2.25 -2.98
N LEU A 32 14.35 -3.46 -3.55
CA LEU A 32 14.27 -4.75 -2.85
C LEU A 32 15.62 -5.49 -2.74
N ALA A 33 16.66 -5.03 -3.44
CA ALA A 33 17.82 -5.85 -3.73
C ALA A 33 18.84 -5.90 -2.57
N SER A 34 18.46 -6.54 -1.46
CA SER A 34 19.42 -7.03 -0.47
C SER A 34 19.48 -8.56 -0.38
N ALA A 35 18.51 -9.29 -0.97
CA ALA A 35 18.45 -10.76 -0.88
C ALA A 35 18.44 -11.52 -2.24
N LEU A 36 18.15 -10.85 -3.36
CA LEU A 36 18.08 -11.44 -4.71
C LEU A 36 18.64 -10.45 -5.74
N ASP A 37 19.40 -10.94 -6.71
CA ASP A 37 19.86 -10.13 -7.84
C ASP A 37 18.68 -9.77 -8.74
N ALA A 38 18.48 -8.47 -8.97
CA ALA A 38 17.48 -7.95 -9.91
C ALA A 38 17.63 -8.61 -11.30
N ALA A 39 18.84 -8.93 -11.72
CA ALA A 39 19.09 -9.62 -12.98
C ALA A 39 18.52 -11.05 -13.01
N ASP A 40 18.59 -11.80 -11.90
CA ASP A 40 18.01 -13.15 -11.81
C ASP A 40 16.49 -13.11 -11.95
N ILE A 41 15.84 -12.18 -11.25
CA ILE A 41 14.38 -11.99 -11.33
C ILE A 41 13.95 -11.64 -12.75
N LEU A 42 14.66 -10.72 -13.41
CA LEU A 42 14.37 -10.33 -14.80
C LEU A 42 14.58 -11.51 -15.75
N ASN A 43 15.67 -12.27 -15.60
CA ASN A 43 15.95 -13.43 -16.44
C ASN A 43 14.92 -14.54 -16.26
N ARG A 44 14.53 -14.86 -15.01
CA ARG A 44 13.47 -15.82 -14.73
C ARG A 44 12.15 -15.40 -15.36
N THR A 45 11.77 -14.14 -15.22
CA THR A 45 10.55 -13.58 -15.82
C THR A 45 10.57 -13.73 -17.34
N ARG A 46 11.69 -13.38 -18.01
CA ARG A 46 11.85 -13.52 -19.46
C ARG A 46 11.76 -14.98 -19.92
N GLN A 47 12.24 -15.92 -19.11
CA GLN A 47 12.24 -17.35 -19.41
C GLN A 47 10.95 -18.06 -18.96
N GLY A 48 9.98 -17.35 -18.38
CA GLY A 48 8.77 -17.97 -17.82
C GLY A 48 9.05 -18.88 -16.61
N ARG A 49 10.21 -18.73 -15.96
CA ARG A 49 10.57 -19.50 -14.77
C ARG A 49 9.89 -18.91 -13.53
N PRO A 50 9.56 -19.76 -12.53
CA PRO A 50 8.95 -19.30 -11.30
C PRO A 50 9.89 -18.34 -10.54
N LEU A 51 9.30 -17.27 -10.02
CA LEU A 51 9.97 -16.34 -9.13
C LEU A 51 10.01 -16.90 -7.71
N PRO A 52 11.01 -16.50 -6.89
CA PRO A 52 11.13 -16.93 -5.50
C PRO A 52 10.05 -16.33 -4.56
N TRP A 53 9.18 -15.46 -5.08
CA TRP A 53 8.06 -14.86 -4.36
C TRP A 53 6.73 -15.14 -5.09
N THR A 54 5.60 -14.85 -4.43
CA THR A 54 4.24 -15.20 -4.91
C THR A 54 3.68 -14.28 -6.01
N LYS A 55 4.17 -13.04 -6.12
CA LYS A 55 3.74 -12.05 -7.13
C LYS A 55 4.44 -12.21 -8.49
N THR A 56 3.76 -11.85 -9.57
CA THR A 56 4.44 -11.65 -10.87
C THR A 56 5.21 -10.34 -10.87
N LEU A 57 6.18 -10.18 -11.78
CA LEU A 57 6.89 -8.91 -11.93
C LEU A 57 5.95 -7.76 -12.32
N ARG A 58 4.90 -8.05 -13.09
CA ARG A 58 3.85 -7.07 -13.44
C ARG A 58 3.10 -6.60 -12.19
N CYS A 59 2.65 -7.52 -11.33
CA CYS A 59 1.96 -7.18 -10.09
C CYS A 59 2.89 -6.42 -9.12
N TYR A 60 4.20 -6.70 -9.16
CA TYR A 60 5.18 -5.94 -8.37
C TYR A 60 5.26 -4.48 -8.82
N TYR A 61 5.33 -4.24 -10.14
CA TYR A 61 5.44 -2.90 -10.71
C TYR A 61 4.15 -2.09 -10.60
N TYR A 62 3.01 -2.73 -10.82
CA TYR A 62 1.68 -2.10 -10.87
C TYR A 62 0.81 -2.63 -9.74
N ARG A 63 0.99 -2.08 -8.55
CA ARG A 63 0.22 -2.46 -7.36
C ARG A 63 -1.09 -1.67 -7.28
N ASP A 64 -2.04 -2.20 -6.53
CA ASP A 64 -3.18 -1.37 -6.15
C ASP A 64 -2.76 -0.39 -5.04
N GLN A 65 -3.43 0.76 -4.96
CA GLN A 65 -3.20 1.74 -3.89
C GLN A 65 -3.42 1.11 -2.51
N TRP A 66 -4.43 0.24 -2.42
CA TRP A 66 -4.81 -0.48 -1.22
C TRP A 66 -4.59 -1.98 -1.44
N GLU A 67 -3.83 -2.61 -0.54
CA GLU A 67 -3.73 -4.07 -0.46
C GLU A 67 -4.22 -4.55 0.92
N LEU A 68 -5.21 -5.43 0.93
CA LEU A 68 -5.77 -6.07 2.12
C LEU A 68 -5.57 -7.58 2.02
N PHE A 69 -4.99 -8.19 3.04
CA PHE A 69 -4.72 -9.63 3.09
C PHE A 69 -5.24 -10.24 4.38
N ASP A 70 -5.78 -11.45 4.26
CA ASP A 70 -6.06 -12.32 5.40
C ASP A 70 -4.81 -13.15 5.68
N LEU A 71 -4.10 -12.86 6.77
CA LEU A 71 -2.84 -13.55 7.07
C LEU A 71 -3.03 -14.95 7.65
N ASP A 72 -4.21 -15.27 8.16
CA ASP A 72 -4.49 -16.60 8.68
C ASP A 72 -4.83 -17.57 7.53
N GLN A 73 -5.55 -17.09 6.49
CA GLN A 73 -5.87 -17.87 5.30
C GLN A 73 -4.82 -17.75 4.18
N ASP A 74 -4.16 -16.60 4.07
CA ASP A 74 -3.16 -16.26 3.05
C ASP A 74 -1.90 -15.65 3.69
N PRO A 75 -1.08 -16.47 4.38
CA PRO A 75 0.16 -16.02 5.00
C PRO A 75 1.23 -15.55 4.00
N ARG A 76 0.99 -15.69 2.68
CA ARG A 76 1.92 -15.26 1.63
C ARG A 76 1.44 -14.02 0.86
N GLU A 77 0.35 -13.39 1.30
CA GLU A 77 -0.18 -12.14 0.75
C GLU A 77 -0.34 -12.19 -0.79
N ALA A 78 -0.84 -13.32 -1.28
CA ALA A 78 -1.03 -13.60 -2.69
C ALA A 78 -2.35 -13.03 -3.23
N VAL A 79 -3.39 -12.94 -2.41
CA VAL A 79 -4.75 -12.54 -2.82
C VAL A 79 -5.15 -11.21 -2.18
N ASN A 80 -5.16 -10.14 -2.98
CA ASN A 80 -5.59 -8.82 -2.50
C ASN A 80 -7.13 -8.76 -2.41
N LEU A 81 -7.64 -8.55 -1.20
CA LEU A 81 -9.07 -8.44 -0.86
C LEU A 81 -9.60 -7.00 -0.90
N ALA A 82 -8.77 -5.98 -1.18
CA ALA A 82 -9.15 -4.58 -1.04
C ALA A 82 -10.30 -4.13 -1.96
N LYS A 83 -10.51 -4.81 -3.09
CA LYS A 83 -11.61 -4.54 -4.03
C LYS A 83 -12.83 -5.43 -3.81
N ASP A 84 -12.77 -6.36 -2.86
CA ASP A 84 -13.89 -7.24 -2.54
C ASP A 84 -14.89 -6.49 -1.64
N PRO A 85 -16.15 -6.27 -2.10
CA PRO A 85 -17.16 -5.58 -1.32
C PRO A 85 -17.43 -6.21 0.05
N VAL A 86 -17.25 -7.52 0.20
CA VAL A 86 -17.45 -8.24 1.48
C VAL A 86 -16.50 -7.72 2.56
N HIS A 87 -15.32 -7.24 2.17
CA HIS A 87 -14.27 -6.78 3.07
C HIS A 87 -14.21 -5.24 3.22
N SER A 88 -15.13 -4.50 2.59
CA SER A 88 -15.17 -3.03 2.59
C SER A 88 -15.15 -2.42 4.00
N ALA A 89 -16.00 -2.90 4.90
CA ALA A 89 -16.09 -2.39 6.27
C ALA A 89 -14.77 -2.59 7.05
N VAL A 90 -14.07 -3.70 6.80
CA VAL A 90 -12.75 -3.95 7.42
C VAL A 90 -11.71 -2.99 6.85
N LEU A 91 -11.69 -2.82 5.53
CA LEU A 91 -10.77 -1.91 4.86
C LEU A 91 -10.93 -0.47 5.39
N GLU A 92 -12.16 0.02 5.48
CA GLU A 92 -12.47 1.36 6.02
C GLU A 92 -12.01 1.53 7.48
N ALA A 93 -12.23 0.51 8.31
CA ALA A 93 -11.78 0.53 9.69
C ALA A 93 -10.25 0.61 9.80
N LEU A 94 -9.53 -0.15 8.96
CA LEU A 94 -8.07 -0.14 8.90
C LEU A 94 -7.51 1.17 8.34
N GLN A 95 -8.14 1.73 7.30
CA GLN A 95 -7.83 3.06 6.77
C GLN A 95 -7.97 4.14 7.84
N THR A 96 -9.04 4.08 8.62
CA THR A 96 -9.27 5.03 9.71
C THR A 96 -8.21 4.91 10.80
N GLN A 97 -7.83 3.68 11.18
CA GLN A 97 -6.75 3.45 12.14
C GLN A 97 -5.40 3.95 11.63
N LEU A 98 -5.10 3.75 10.34
CA LEU A 98 -3.89 4.27 9.72
C LEU A 98 -3.86 5.79 9.76
N LEU A 99 -4.92 6.45 9.30
CA LEU A 99 -4.98 7.90 9.26
C LEU A 99 -4.76 8.49 10.66
N LYS A 100 -5.39 7.90 11.67
CA LYS A 100 -5.18 8.29 13.07
C LYS A 100 -3.72 8.11 13.51
N TRP A 101 -3.09 6.99 13.14
CA TRP A 101 -1.68 6.76 13.45
C TRP A 101 -0.79 7.80 12.77
N GLN A 102 -1.00 8.07 11.47
CA GLN A 102 -0.27 9.08 10.70
C GLN A 102 -0.40 10.49 11.29
N GLN A 103 -1.59 10.84 11.77
CA GLN A 103 -1.81 12.11 12.48
C GLN A 103 -1.00 12.18 13.78
N ILE A 104 -1.07 11.14 14.61
CA ILE A 104 -0.37 11.12 15.92
C ILE A 104 1.15 11.15 15.73
N THR A 105 1.67 10.48 14.69
CA THR A 105 3.10 10.46 14.38
C THR A 105 3.57 11.65 13.54
N HIS A 106 2.67 12.58 13.20
CA HIS A 106 2.96 13.74 12.36
C HIS A 106 3.62 13.32 11.03
N ASP A 107 3.05 12.29 10.40
CA ASP A 107 3.53 11.75 9.13
C ASP A 107 3.43 12.82 8.03
N PRO A 108 4.55 13.26 7.43
CA PRO A 108 4.55 14.23 6.34
C PRO A 108 3.76 13.79 5.10
N TRP A 109 3.50 12.48 4.96
CA TRP A 109 2.80 11.89 3.83
C TRP A 109 1.33 11.57 4.11
N MET A 110 0.75 12.04 5.21
CA MET A 110 -0.63 11.69 5.60
C MET A 110 -1.71 12.05 4.58
N CYS A 111 -1.48 13.07 3.73
CA CYS A 111 -2.42 13.47 2.68
C CYS A 111 -2.01 12.97 1.28
N ALA A 112 -0.87 12.27 1.14
CA ALA A 112 -0.43 11.76 -0.14
C ALA A 112 -1.20 10.47 -0.52
N PRO A 113 -1.38 10.18 -1.83
CA PRO A 113 -0.86 10.90 -2.99
C PRO A 113 -1.83 11.90 -3.64
N ASP A 114 -3.08 11.96 -3.19
CA ASP A 114 -4.19 12.70 -3.80
C ASP A 114 -4.42 14.08 -3.15
N GLY A 115 -3.69 14.39 -2.07
CA GLY A 115 -3.78 15.65 -1.36
C GLY A 115 -2.45 16.23 -0.86
N VAL A 116 -2.54 17.44 -0.30
CA VAL A 116 -1.45 18.15 0.35
C VAL A 116 -1.87 18.60 1.73
N LEU A 117 -1.03 18.33 2.73
CA LEU A 117 -1.26 18.82 4.08
C LEU A 117 -0.96 20.33 4.12
N GLN A 118 -1.94 21.13 4.53
CA GLN A 118 -1.75 22.52 4.90
C GLN A 118 -1.83 22.62 6.42
N ASP A 119 -0.66 22.69 7.07
CA ASP A 119 -0.49 22.78 8.52
C ASP A 119 0.22 24.09 8.95
N SER A 120 0.34 25.03 8.01
CA SER A 120 0.99 26.31 8.21
C SER A 120 0.10 27.47 7.73
N GLY A 121 0.51 28.70 8.05
CA GLY A 121 -0.25 29.90 7.68
C GLY A 121 -1.68 29.90 8.23
N LEU A 122 -2.66 30.11 7.35
CA LEU A 122 -4.08 30.16 7.70
C LEU A 122 -4.63 28.85 8.28
N TYR A 123 -3.97 27.72 8.01
CA TYR A 123 -4.40 26.40 8.45
C TYR A 123 -3.58 25.85 9.63
N LYS A 124 -2.75 26.69 10.27
CA LYS A 124 -1.91 26.27 11.40
C LYS A 124 -2.71 25.70 12.58
N GLU A 125 -3.83 26.35 12.92
CA GLU A 125 -4.68 25.92 14.04
C GLU A 125 -5.62 24.77 13.66
N HIS A 126 -5.92 24.62 12.36
CA HIS A 126 -6.80 23.58 11.84
C HIS A 126 -6.19 22.97 10.58
N PRO A 127 -5.16 22.11 10.74
CA PRO A 127 -4.51 21.48 9.61
C PRO A 127 -5.50 20.71 8.76
N HIS A 128 -5.39 20.84 7.44
CA HIS A 128 -6.33 20.23 6.51
C HIS A 128 -5.62 19.64 5.30
N CYS A 129 -6.08 18.46 4.87
CA CYS A 129 -5.67 17.87 3.59
C CYS A 129 -6.49 18.50 2.46
N PHE A 130 -5.84 19.22 1.55
CA PHE A 130 -6.48 19.74 0.35
C PHE A 130 -6.26 18.80 -0.82
N PRO A 131 -7.29 18.56 -1.67
CA PRO A 131 -7.13 17.71 -2.84
C PRO A 131 -6.19 18.36 -3.86
N LEU A 132 -5.33 17.55 -4.48
CA LEU A 132 -4.45 17.95 -5.57
C LEU A 132 -5.16 17.99 -6.94
N LEU A 133 -6.36 17.43 -7.04
CA LEU A 133 -7.13 17.32 -8.29
C LEU A 133 -6.32 16.62 -9.40
N ASN A 134 -5.53 15.62 -9.03
CA ASN A 134 -4.60 14.91 -9.92
C ASN A 134 -5.19 13.67 -10.60
N GLY A 135 -6.52 13.45 -10.48
CA GLY A 135 -7.22 12.35 -11.11
C GLY A 135 -6.99 10.98 -10.47
N LEU A 136 -6.53 10.97 -9.21
CA LEU A 136 -6.47 9.81 -8.33
C LEU A 136 -7.70 9.74 -7.42
#